data_AF-A0A258CQ72-F1
#
_entry.id   AF-A0A258CQ72-F1
#
_cell.length_a   1.000
_cell.length_b   1.000
_cell.length_c   1.000
_cell.angle_alpha   90.00
_cell.angle_beta   90.00
_cell.angle_gamma   90.00
#
_symmetry.space_group_name_H-M   'P 1'
#
loop_
_entity.id
_entity.type
_entity.pdbx_description
1 polymer ?
#
loop_
_entity_poly.entity_id
_entity_poly.type
_entity_poly.pdbx_seq_one_letter_code
_entity_poly.pdbx_strand_id
1 'polypeptide(L)' 'QSRSGERLFDLGLGPIARAFCAASSKTDQADIAQVLAAHGPDGFAAAWLRHRRLAWAADLLPSSLVPESLR' A
#
# COMPACT_ATOMS: atom_id res chain seq x y z
N GLN A 1 33.35 -8.82 13.32
CA GLN A 1 32.31 -7.78 13.21
C GLN A 1 31.63 -7.95 11.86
N SER A 2 30.50 -8.66 11.82
CA SER A 2 29.63 -8.66 10.63
C SER A 2 29.01 -7.26 10.51
N ARG A 3 28.83 -6.71 9.31
CA ARG A 3 28.06 -5.47 9.11
C ARG A 3 26.59 -5.76 9.49
N SER A 4 26.30 -5.71 10.79
CA SER A 4 25.02 -6.14 11.37
C SER A 4 23.92 -5.13 11.07
N GLY A 5 23.37 -5.22 9.87
CA GLY A 5 22.18 -4.48 9.42
C GLY A 5 21.13 -5.35 8.73
N GLU A 6 21.48 -6.53 8.20
CA GLU A 6 20.53 -7.36 7.44
C GLU A 6 20.05 -8.57 8.24
N ARG A 7 19.14 -8.34 9.18
CA ARG A 7 18.24 -9.41 9.66
C ARG A 7 16.92 -9.27 8.93
N LEU A 8 16.90 -9.68 7.66
CA LEU A 8 15.69 -9.80 6.89
C LEU A 8 14.85 -10.93 7.51
N PHE A 9 13.94 -10.59 8.40
CA PHE A 9 12.98 -11.55 8.92
C PHE A 9 11.86 -11.71 7.88
N ASP A 10 11.61 -12.94 7.45
CA ASP A 10 10.41 -13.22 6.66
C ASP A 10 9.21 -13.13 7.61
N LEU A 11 8.48 -12.01 7.52
CA LEU A 11 7.34 -11.71 8.37
C LEU A 11 6.09 -12.54 8.00
N GLY A 12 6.17 -13.44 7.02
CA GLY A 12 5.03 -14.23 6.54
C GLY A 12 3.92 -13.36 5.94
N LEU A 13 4.25 -12.15 5.49
CA LEU A 13 3.26 -11.18 5.03
C LEU A 13 2.68 -11.60 3.67
N GLY A 14 1.35 -11.63 3.62
CA GLY A 14 0.61 -11.78 2.38
C GLY A 14 0.86 -10.61 1.41
N PRO A 15 0.48 -10.78 0.13
CA PRO A 15 0.74 -9.80 -0.92
C PRO A 15 0.15 -8.42 -0.63
N ILE A 16 -1.03 -8.35 0.01
CA ILE A 16 -1.66 -7.09 0.42
C ILE A 16 -0.78 -6.37 1.44
N ALA A 17 -0.41 -7.04 2.53
CA ALA A 17 0.41 -6.43 3.57
C ALA A 17 1.78 -5.96 3.02
N ARG A 18 2.41 -6.74 2.15
CA ARG A 18 3.66 -6.33 1.49
C ARG A 18 3.49 -5.11 0.58
N ALA A 19 2.35 -4.99 -0.11
CA ALA A 19 2.09 -3.84 -0.97
C ALA A 19 2.13 -2.50 -0.21
N PHE A 20 1.82 -2.51 1.09
CA PHE A 20 1.91 -1.33 1.94
C PHE A 20 3.22 -1.27 2.72
N CYS A 21 3.60 -2.34 3.41
CA CYS A 21 4.74 -2.32 4.32
C CYS A 21 6.10 -2.30 3.61
N ALA A 22 6.19 -2.79 2.37
CA ALA A 22 7.45 -2.82 1.61
C ALA A 22 7.65 -1.58 0.71
N ALA A 23 6.71 -0.62 0.71
CA ALA A 23 6.73 0.54 -0.18
C ALA A 23 7.55 1.71 0.39
N SER A 24 8.85 1.48 0.67
CA SER A 24 9.72 2.46 1.35
C SER A 24 10.79 3.09 0.45
N SER A 25 10.95 2.65 -0.79
CA SER A 25 11.93 3.23 -1.70
C SER A 25 11.52 4.62 -2.19
N LYS A 26 12.46 5.40 -2.74
CA LYS A 26 12.14 6.71 -3.33
C LYS A 26 11.13 6.62 -4.48
N THR A 27 11.20 5.55 -5.27
CA THR A 27 10.22 5.26 -6.33
C THR A 27 8.85 4.96 -5.71
N ASP A 28 8.80 4.14 -4.66
CA ASP A 28 7.54 3.87 -3.96
C ASP A 28 6.90 5.14 -3.40
N GLN A 29 7.71 6.03 -2.80
CA GLN A 29 7.21 7.31 -2.27
C GLN A 29 6.64 8.21 -3.38
N ALA A 30 7.29 8.26 -4.54
CA ALA A 30 6.79 9.01 -5.70
C ALA A 30 5.48 8.42 -6.23
N ASP A 31 5.40 7.09 -6.33
CA ASP A 31 4.18 6.39 -6.75
C ASP A 31 3.03 6.64 -5.75
N ILE A 32 3.31 6.56 -4.45
CA ILE A 32 2.32 6.85 -3.39
C ILE A 32 1.80 8.28 -3.55
N ALA A 33 2.69 9.26 -3.74
CA ALA A 33 2.30 10.65 -3.92
C ALA A 33 1.45 10.84 -5.18
N GLN A 34 1.82 10.21 -6.30
CA GLN A 34 1.06 10.28 -7.55
C GLN A 34 -0.33 9.65 -7.40
N VAL A 35 -0.43 8.46 -6.82
CA VAL A 35 -1.70 7.76 -6.62
C VAL A 35 -2.59 8.53 -5.65
N LEU A 36 -2.03 9.06 -4.56
CA LEU A 36 -2.77 9.87 -3.60
C LEU A 36 -3.28 11.17 -4.21
N ALA A 37 -2.47 11.85 -5.02
CA ALA A 37 -2.89 13.06 -5.72
C ALA A 37 -4.00 12.80 -6.75
N ALA A 38 -3.97 11.66 -7.43
CA ALA A 38 -4.95 11.30 -8.46
C ALA A 38 -6.30 10.82 -7.89
N HIS A 39 -6.29 10.10 -6.78
CA HIS A 39 -7.48 9.40 -6.25
C HIS A 39 -7.97 9.92 -4.90
N GLY A 40 -7.21 10.79 -4.23
CA GLY A 40 -7.49 11.24 -2.87
C GLY A 40 -7.32 10.13 -1.82
N PRO A 41 -7.48 10.46 -0.53
CA PRO A 41 -7.31 9.51 0.56
C PRO A 41 -8.33 8.37 0.53
N ASP A 42 -9.60 8.65 0.22
CA ASP A 42 -10.68 7.65 0.22
C ASP A 42 -10.53 6.63 -0.93
N GLY A 43 -10.00 7.07 -2.08
CA GLY A 43 -9.73 6.22 -3.24
C GLY A 43 -8.36 5.55 -3.23
N PHE A 44 -7.46 5.98 -2.33
CA PHE A 44 -6.05 5.58 -2.34
C PHE A 44 -5.87 4.06 -2.25
N ALA A 45 -6.51 3.39 -1.29
CA ALA A 45 -6.28 1.96 -1.06
C ALA A 45 -6.61 1.10 -2.28
N ALA A 46 -7.74 1.39 -2.94
CA ALA A 46 -8.18 0.66 -4.12
C ALA A 46 -7.30 0.95 -5.35
N ALA A 47 -6.87 2.21 -5.52
CA ALA A 47 -5.98 2.60 -6.60
C ALA A 47 -4.55 2.05 -6.41
N TRP A 48 -4.04 2.10 -5.18
CA TRP A 48 -2.73 1.57 -4.82
C TRP A 48 -2.63 0.07 -5.06
N LEU A 49 -3.63 -0.71 -4.64
CA LEU A 49 -3.65 -2.15 -4.90
C LEU A 49 -3.67 -2.47 -6.40
N ARG A 50 -4.40 -1.69 -7.22
CA ARG A 50 -4.36 -1.84 -8.68
C ARG A 50 -2.98 -1.50 -9.26
N HIS A 51 -2.34 -0.42 -8.80
CA HIS A 51 -0.96 -0.06 -9.16
C HIS A 51 0.04 -1.19 -8.84
N ARG A 52 -0.14 -1.83 -7.68
CA ARG A 52 0.67 -2.98 -7.23
C ARG A 52 0.28 -4.31 -7.86
N ARG A 53 -0.55 -4.30 -8.92
CA ARG A 53 -1.05 -5.48 -9.65
C ARG A 53 -1.86 -6.46 -8.79
N LEU A 54 -2.51 -5.95 -7.76
CA LEU A 54 -3.42 -6.67 -6.86
C LEU A 54 -4.87 -6.22 -7.09
N ALA A 55 -5.30 -6.18 -8.36
CA ALA A 55 -6.66 -5.75 -8.71
C ALA A 55 -7.74 -6.56 -7.98
N TRP A 56 -7.54 -7.88 -7.85
CA TRP A 56 -8.43 -8.76 -7.09
C TRP A 56 -8.64 -8.30 -5.64
N ALA A 57 -7.60 -7.76 -4.99
CA ALA A 57 -7.69 -7.29 -3.61
C ALA A 57 -8.40 -5.93 -3.55
N ALA A 58 -8.22 -5.10 -4.57
CA ALA A 58 -8.92 -3.84 -4.70
C ALA A 58 -10.43 -4.03 -4.88
N ASP A 59 -10.85 -5.12 -5.55
CA ASP A 59 -12.26 -5.45 -5.78
C ASP A 59 -12.97 -5.96 -4.50
N LEU A 60 -12.22 -6.35 -3.47
CA LEU A 60 -12.76 -6.72 -2.16
C LEU A 60 -13.05 -5.52 -1.26
N LEU A 61 -12.53 -4.33 -1.60
CA LEU A 61 -12.77 -3.13 -0.80
C LEU A 61 -14.24 -2.67 -0.98
N PRO A 62 -14.91 -2.30 0.11
CA PRO A 62 -16.26 -1.75 0.00
C PRO A 62 -16.22 -0.44 -0.78
N SER A 63 -17.24 -0.21 -1.63
CA SER A 63 -17.37 1.02 -2.43
C SER A 63 -17.48 2.29 -1.58
N SER A 64 -17.74 2.16 -0.28
CA SER A 64 -17.86 3.26 0.67
C SER A 64 -16.87 3.06 1.83
N LEU A 65 -15.59 3.35 1.61
CA LEU A 65 -14.74 3.78 2.72
C LEU A 65 -15.19 5.20 3.07
N VAL A 66 -16.34 5.31 3.75
CA VAL A 66 -16.80 6.59 4.29
C VAL A 66 -15.74 7.00 5.32
N PRO A 67 -15.13 8.19 5.19
CA PRO A 67 -14.23 8.68 6.21
C PRO A 67 -14.96 8.68 7.55
N GLU A 68 -14.33 8.17 8.62
CA GLU A 68 -14.97 8.07 9.93
C GLU A 68 -15.38 9.43 10.50
N SER A 69 -14.82 10.53 9.96
CA SER A 69 -15.25 11.91 10.23
C SER A 69 -16.65 12.26 9.69
N LEU A 70 -17.31 11.37 8.96
CA LEU A 70 -18.67 11.50 8.43
C LEU A 70 -19.66 10.51 9.06
N ARG A 71 -19.28 9.76 10.11
CA ARG A 71 -20.17 8.86 10.88
C ARG A 71 -20.59 9.45 12.22
#